data_AF-A0A842L1G1-F1
#
_entry.id   AF-A0A842L1G1-F1
#
_cell.length_a   1.000
_cell.length_b   1.000
_cell.length_c   1.000
_cell.angle_alpha   90.00
_cell.angle_beta   90.00
_cell.angle_gamma   90.00
#
_symmetry.space_group_name_H-M   'P 1'
#
loop_
_entity.id
_entity.type
_entity.pdbx_description
1 polymer ?
#
loop_
_entity_poly.entity_id
_entity_poly.type
_entity_poly.pdbx_seq_one_letter_code
_entity_poly.pdbx_strand_id
1 'polypeptide(L)' 'MFNQASEQIYIIDDKLVITLSYLDTCLDKILPNEWIIIFDRNEIFDVELEGDNLVLITKNGKKVKVNVSNLEETYAK' A
#
# COMPACT_ATOMS: atom_id res chain seq x y z
N MET A 1 -10.97 12.52 12.03
CA MET A 1 -9.83 13.03 11.23
C MET A 1 -8.74 11.99 11.40
N PHE A 2 -8.54 11.11 10.42
CA PHE A 2 -7.53 10.04 10.47
C PHE A 2 -6.26 10.62 9.82
N ASN A 3 -5.17 10.74 10.57
CA ASN A 3 -4.13 11.73 10.26
C ASN A 3 -2.73 11.17 9.99
N GLN A 4 -2.55 9.87 9.78
CA GLN A 4 -1.32 9.37 9.17
C GLN A 4 -1.52 7.96 8.62
N ALA A 5 -1.22 7.77 7.34
CA ALA A 5 -1.02 6.43 6.77
C ALA A 5 0.47 6.10 6.89
N SER A 6 0.77 4.92 7.42
CA SER A 6 2.11 4.34 7.44
C SER A 6 2.14 3.15 6.49
N GLU A 7 3.17 3.06 5.66
CA GLU A 7 3.44 1.89 4.83
C GLU A 7 4.58 1.06 5.42
N GLN A 8 4.44 -0.25 5.36
CA GLN A 8 5.54 -1.17 5.58
C GLN A 8 5.62 -2.11 4.38
N ILE A 9 6.83 -2.28 3.87
CA ILE A 9 7.11 -3.06 2.67
C ILE A 9 7.92 -4.28 3.10
N TYR A 10 7.39 -5.46 2.79
CA TYR A 10 7.99 -6.74 3.04
C TYR A 10 8.30 -7.43 1.72
N ILE A 11 9.41 -8.16 1.69
CA ILE A 11 9.69 -9.11 0.61
C ILE A 11 9.57 -10.50 1.20
N ILE A 12 8.65 -11.29 0.68
CA ILE A 12 8.41 -12.67 1.09
C ILE A 12 8.50 -13.52 -0.18
N ASP A 13 9.54 -14.35 -0.26
CA ASP A 13 9.91 -15.09 -1.48
C ASP A 13 10.01 -14.14 -2.70
N ASP A 14 9.22 -14.40 -3.75
CA ASP A 14 9.18 -13.67 -5.01
C ASP A 14 8.12 -12.56 -4.98
N LYS A 15 7.55 -12.27 -3.81
CA LYS A 15 6.42 -11.34 -3.65
C LYS A 15 6.84 -10.10 -2.89
N LEU A 16 6.35 -8.97 -3.38
CA LEU A 16 6.36 -7.71 -2.64
C LEU A 16 5.03 -7.58 -1.91
N VAL A 17 5.09 -7.52 -0.58
CA VAL A 17 3.91 -7.44 0.29
C VAL A 17 3.93 -6.08 0.97
N ILE A 18 2.88 -5.30 0.77
CA ILE A 18 2.77 -3.94 1.31
C ILE A 18 1.62 -3.93 2.28
N THR A 19 1.90 -3.54 3.51
CA THR A 19 0.89 -3.32 4.53
C THR A 19 0.71 -1.82 4.74
N LEU A 20 -0.53 -1.36 4.59
CA LEU A 20 -0.90 0.01 4.92
C LEU A 20 -1.60 0.00 6.29
N SER A 21 -1.25 0.95 7.14
CA SER A 21 -1.85 1.08 8.47
C SER A 21 -2.18 2.54 8.75
N TYR A 22 -3.41 2.79 9.18
CA TYR A 22 -3.89 4.12 9.52
C TYR A 22 -3.74 4.38 11.02
N LEU A 23 -3.16 5.51 11.38
CA LEU A 23 -3.07 5.97 12.76
C LEU A 23 -4.31 6.82 13.10
N ASP A 24 -5.07 6.37 14.09
CA ASP A 24 -6.06 7.22 14.75
C ASP A 24 -5.33 8.09 15.78
N THR A 25 -5.07 9.34 15.40
CA THR A 25 -4.38 10.33 16.24
C THR A 25 -5.22 10.80 17.43
N CYS A 26 -6.54 10.57 17.43
CA CYS A 26 -7.40 10.89 18.56
C CYS A 26 -7.34 9.80 19.64
N LEU A 27 -7.13 8.55 19.23
CA LEU A 27 -7.04 7.40 20.13
C LEU A 27 -5.59 6.96 20.41
N ASP A 28 -4.61 7.55 19.72
CA ASP A 28 -3.20 7.15 19.70
C ASP A 28 -3.05 5.63 19.44
N LYS A 29 -3.87 5.13 18.51
CA LYS A 29 -3.95 3.71 18.18
C LYS A 29 -3.79 3.52 16.67
N ILE A 30 -2.99 2.53 16.31
CA ILE A 30 -2.98 2.00 14.94
C ILE A 30 -4.29 1.27 14.72
N LEU A 31 -5.07 1.72 13.74
CA LEU A 31 -6.28 1.03 13.32
C LEU A 31 -5.88 -0.18 12.47
N PRO A 32 -6.41 -1.38 12.77
CA PRO A 32 -6.17 -2.59 11.98
C PRO A 32 -7.01 -2.53 10.70
N ASN A 33 -6.66 -1.63 9.79
CA ASN A 33 -7.11 -1.69 8.40
C ASN A 33 -5.93 -2.21 7.58
N GLU A 34 -5.73 -3.53 7.71
CA GLU A 34 -4.62 -4.32 7.20
C GLU A 34 -4.77 -4.55 5.69
N TRP A 35 -4.58 -3.51 4.88
CA TRP A 35 -4.49 -3.71 3.45
C TRP A 35 -3.17 -4.40 3.14
N ILE A 36 -3.24 -5.68 2.81
CA ILE A 36 -2.11 -6.46 2.32
C ILE A 36 -2.19 -6.45 0.79
N ILE A 37 -1.34 -5.65 0.15
CA ILE A 37 -1.22 -5.61 -1.31
C ILE A 37 -0.02 -6.47 -1.71
N ILE A 38 -0.24 -7.40 -2.64
CA ILE A 38 0.78 -8.36 -3.07
C ILE A 38 1.07 -8.15 -4.56
N PHE A 39 2.33 -7.93 -4.89
CA PHE A 39 2.83 -7.86 -6.26
C PHE A 39 3.86 -8.95 -6.53
N ASP A 40 3.97 -9.36 -7.79
CA ASP A 40 5.13 -10.14 -8.25
C ASP A 40 6.36 -9.22 -8.26
N ARG A 41 7.36 -9.54 -7.44
CA ARG A 41 8.61 -8.78 -7.34
C ARG A 41 9.40 -8.79 -8.64
N ASN A 42 9.16 -9.74 -9.54
CA ASN A 42 9.86 -9.80 -10.80
C ASN A 42 9.52 -8.64 -11.73
N GLU A 43 8.34 -8.03 -11.55
CA GLU A 43 7.88 -6.91 -12.37
C GLU A 43 8.11 -5.54 -11.73
N ILE A 44 8.18 -5.50 -10.39
CA ILE A 44 8.29 -4.27 -9.60
C ILE A 44 9.73 -4.03 -9.15
N PHE A 45 10.23 -2.82 -9.40
CA PHE A 45 11.54 -2.34 -8.96
C PHE A 45 11.46 -1.63 -7.60
N ASP A 46 10.47 -0.77 -7.43
CA ASP A 46 10.33 0.06 -6.23
C ASP A 46 8.87 0.46 -5.97
N VAL A 47 8.56 0.86 -4.74
CA VAL A 47 7.22 1.31 -4.33
C VAL A 47 7.30 2.48 -3.36
N GLU A 48 6.44 3.47 -3.59
CA GLU A 48 6.34 4.69 -2.79
C GLU A 48 4.87 5.01 -2.50
N LEU A 49 4.56 5.42 -1.26
CA LEU A 49 3.25 5.99 -0.92
C LEU A 49 3.24 7.51 -1.13
N GLU A 50 2.40 7.98 -2.07
CA GLU A 50 2.14 9.40 -2.34
C GLU A 50 0.70 9.77 -1.95
N GLY A 51 0.52 10.17 -0.68
CA GLY A 51 -0.80 10.44 -0.11
C GLY A 51 -1.66 9.18 -0.08
N ASP A 52 -2.83 9.21 -0.71
CA ASP A 52 -3.72 8.05 -0.83
C ASP A 52 -3.43 7.20 -2.07
N ASN A 53 -2.20 7.21 -2.57
CA ASN A 53 -1.84 6.45 -3.76
C ASN A 53 -0.55 5.67 -3.55
N LEU A 54 -0.61 4.40 -3.91
CA LEU A 54 0.56 3.57 -4.05
C LEU A 54 1.14 3.78 -5.46
N VAL A 55 2.40 4.18 -5.55
CA VAL A 55 3.12 4.34 -6.81
C VAL A 55 4.10 3.18 -6.96
N LEU A 56 3.83 2.32 -7.94
CA LEU A 56 4.66 1.18 -8.29
C LEU A 56 5.58 1.57 -9.43
N ILE A 57 6.88 1.45 -9.22
CA ILE A 57 7.89 1.65 -10.25
C ILE A 57 8.29 0.27 -10.75
N THR A 58 7.98 -0.02 -12.01
CA THR A 58 8.34 -1.29 -12.65
C THR A 58 9.82 -1.30 -13.06
N LYS A 59 10.38 -2.50 -13.31
CA LYS A 59 11.79 -2.64 -13.76
C LYS A 59 12.10 -1.97 -15.09
N ASN A 60 11.09 -1.65 -15.91
CA ASN A 60 11.28 -0.90 -17.16
C ASN A 60 11.12 0.62 -16.99
N GLY A 61 10.96 1.11 -15.75
CA GLY A 61 10.82 2.53 -15.42
C GLY A 61 9.39 3.07 -15.55
N LYS A 62 8.40 2.26 -15.96
CA LYS A 62 7.00 2.69 -15.96
C LYS A 62 6.49 2.81 -14.53
N LYS A 63 5.81 3.93 -14.26
CA LYS A 63 5.08 4.17 -13.02
C LYS A 63 3.62 3.75 -13.18
N VAL A 64 3.11 2.97 -12.23
CA VAL A 64 1.70 2.59 -12.11
C VAL A 64 1.18 3.14 -10.79
N LYS A 65 0.06 3.86 -10.84
CA LYS A 65 -0.53 4.50 -9.65
C LYS A 65 -1.82 3.79 -9.29
N VAL A 66 -1.90 3.29 -8.06
CA VAL A 66 -3.09 2.64 -7.51
C VAL A 66 -3.62 3.54 -6.39
N ASN A 67 -4.83 4.05 -6.57
CA ASN A 67 -5.48 4.83 -5.53
C ASN A 67 -6.02 3.88 -4.44
N VAL A 68 -5.54 4.03 -3.21
CA VAL A 68 -5.86 3.11 -2.11
C VAL A 68 -7.18 3.47 -1.42
N SER A 69 -7.67 4.71 -1.57
CA SER A 69 -9.00 5.12 -1.08
C SER A 69 -10.16 4.45 -1.82
N ASN A 70 -9.96 3.94 -3.04
CA ASN A 70 -10.99 3.25 -3.84
C ASN A 70 -10.93 1.72 -3.72
N LEU A 71 -10.02 1.16 -2.92
CA LEU A 71 -9.85 -0.30 -2.83
C LEU A 71 -10.97 -1.01 -2.04
N GLU A 72 -11.73 -0.29 -1.20
CA GLU A 72 -12.95 -0.82 -0.55
C GLU A 72 -13.99 -1.32 -1.55
N GLU A 73 -14.07 -0.72 -2.75
CA GLU A 73 -15.06 -1.10 -3.76
C GLU A 73 -14.62 -2.28 -4.64
N THR A 74 -13.31 -2.60 -4.67
CA THR A 74 -12.76 -3.56 -5.64
C THR A 74 -12.83 -5.02 -5.18
N TYR A 75 -12.96 -5.27 -3.87
CA TYR A 75 -13.03 -6.63 -3.29
C TYR A 75 -14.35 -6.94 -2.57
N ALA A 76 -15.34 -6.04 -2.60
CA ALA A 76 -16.67 -6.26 -2.02
C ALA A 76 -17.66 -7.00 -2.96
N LYS A 77 -17.17 -7.92 -3.81
CA LYS A 77 -18.01 -8.71 -4.74
C LYS A 77 -17.86 -10.20 -4.55
#